data_AF-A0AAW5L4Z9-F1
#
_entry.id   AF-A0AAW5L4Z9-F1
#
_cell.length_a   1.000
_cell.length_b   1.000
_cell.length_c   1.000
_cell.angle_alpha   90.00
_cell.angle_beta   90.00
_cell.angle_gamma   90.00
#
_symmetry.space_group_name_H-M   'P 1'
#
loop_
_entity.id
_entity.type
_entity.pdbx_description
1 polymer ?
#
loop_
_entity_poly.entity_id
_entity_poly.type
_entity_poly.pdbx_seq_one_letter_code
_entity_poly.pdbx_strand_id
1 'polypeptide(L)' 'MMLKDERIRSFFILDNEVVDDERLTHQEMAVYITLCRHVNKETGACFPSLSTIGKKVGMSKNTVIKSLNILIE' A
#
# COMPACT_ATOMS: atom_id res chain seq x y z
N MET A 1 35.40 9.32 -13.95
CA MET A 1 34.65 8.06 -13.74
C MET A 1 33.40 8.40 -12.94
N MET A 2 32.21 8.38 -13.56
CA MET A 2 30.95 8.56 -12.83
C MET A 2 30.49 7.20 -12.33
N LEU A 3 30.55 7.00 -11.01
CA LEU A 3 29.86 5.90 -10.35
C LEU A 3 28.37 6.24 -10.30
N LYS A 4 27.58 5.66 -11.22
CA LYS A 4 26.13 5.61 -11.06
C LYS A 4 25.82 4.46 -10.11
N ASP A 5 25.38 4.81 -8.91
CA ASP A 5 24.81 3.84 -7.98
C ASP A 5 23.41 3.44 -8.49
N GLU A 6 23.37 2.34 -9.26
CA GLU A 6 22.16 1.75 -9.86
C GLU A 6 21.33 0.94 -8.85
N ARG A 7 21.63 1.01 -7.54
CA ARG A 7 20.83 0.34 -6.52
C ARG A 7 19.52 1.09 -6.30
N ILE A 8 18.60 0.98 -7.27
CA ILE A 8 17.19 1.22 -7.03
C ILE A 8 16.74 0.17 -6.03
N ARG A 9 16.73 0.53 -4.75
CA ARG A 9 16.14 -0.29 -3.69
C ARG A 9 14.64 -0.33 -3.96
N SER A 10 14.18 -1.35 -4.69
CA SER A 10 12.77 -1.52 -5.07
C SER A 10 11.84 -1.87 -3.89
N PHE A 11 12.39 -2.00 -2.69
CA PHE A 11 11.68 -2.28 -1.45
C PHE A 11 11.31 -1.00 -0.68
N PHE A 12 10.35 -1.13 0.22
CA PHE A 12 9.97 -0.09 1.17
C PHE A 12 9.83 -0.73 2.55
N ILE A 13 10.00 0.09 3.59
CA ILE A 13 9.83 -0.32 4.98
C ILE A 13 8.36 -0.10 5.34
N LEU A 14 7.82 -0.99 6.15
CA LEU A 14 6.48 -0.95 6.69
C LEU A 14 6.59 -1.04 8.21
N ASP A 15 5.77 -0.29 8.93
CA ASP A 15 5.81 -0.25 10.39
C ASP A 15 5.33 -1.59 10.97
N ASN A 16 6.06 -2.13 11.94
CA ASN A 16 5.72 -3.42 12.55
C ASN A 16 4.31 -3.40 13.16
N GLU A 17 3.86 -2.25 13.68
CA GLU A 17 2.51 -2.07 14.22
C GLU A 17 1.41 -2.47 13.22
N VAL A 18 1.64 -2.27 11.92
CA VAL A 18 0.68 -2.67 10.87
C VAL A 18 0.74 -4.18 10.60
N VAL A 19 1.92 -4.80 10.76
CA VAL A 19 2.09 -6.25 10.60
C VAL A 19 1.48 -7.00 11.80
N ASP A 20 1.58 -6.39 12.98
CA ASP A 20 1.15 -6.97 14.25
C ASP A 20 -0.32 -6.65 14.59
N ASP A 21 -1.01 -5.82 13.79
CA ASP A 21 -2.42 -5.47 14.02
C ASP A 21 -3.35 -6.65 13.70
N GLU A 22 -3.77 -7.37 14.74
CA GLU A 22 -4.68 -8.53 14.66
C GLU A 22 -6.06 -8.20 14.05
N ARG A 23 -6.44 -6.92 13.96
CA ARG A 23 -7.69 -6.50 13.33
C ARG A 23 -7.60 -6.57 11.80
N LEU A 24 -6.40 -6.50 11.23
CA LEU A 24 -6.18 -6.48 9.80
C LEU A 24 -6.09 -7.91 9.24
N THR A 25 -6.93 -8.22 8.26
CA THR A 25 -6.78 -9.46 7.51
C THR A 25 -5.77 -9.27 6.37
N HIS A 26 -5.44 -10.38 5.70
CA HIS A 26 -4.63 -10.36 4.48
C HIS A 26 -5.16 -9.40 3.41
N GLN A 27 -6.47 -9.10 3.40
CA GLN A 27 -7.07 -8.20 2.43
C GLN A 27 -6.72 -6.74 2.74
N GLU A 28 -6.94 -6.32 3.98
CA GLU A 28 -6.60 -4.97 4.46
C GLU A 28 -5.11 -4.71 4.34
N MET A 29 -4.27 -5.68 4.74
CA MET A 29 -2.82 -5.59 4.56
C MET A 29 -2.43 -5.40 3.10
N ALA A 30 -3.00 -6.16 2.16
CA ALA A 30 -2.66 -6.03 0.75
C ALA A 30 -3.06 -4.66 0.18
N VAL A 31 -4.22 -4.12 0.60
CA VAL A 31 -4.67 -2.78 0.25
C VAL A 31 -3.72 -1.72 0.84
N TYR A 32 -3.38 -1.80 2.12
CA TYR A 32 -2.46 -0.88 2.79
C TYR A 32 -1.07 -0.87 2.14
N ILE A 33 -0.47 -2.03 1.91
CA ILE A 33 0.81 -2.20 1.18
C ILE A 33 0.74 -1.52 -0.18
N THR A 34 -0.38 -1.68 -0.89
CA THR A 34 -0.59 -1.03 -2.19
C THR A 34 -0.64 0.49 -2.03
N LEU A 35 -1.31 1.03 -1.02
CA LEU A 35 -1.33 2.48 -0.74
C LEU A 35 0.07 3.01 -0.43
N CYS A 36 0.85 2.33 0.42
CA CYS A 36 2.24 2.69 0.72
C CYS A 36 3.13 2.73 -0.54
N ARG A 37 2.82 1.91 -1.56
CA ARG A 37 3.53 1.96 -2.84
C ARG A 37 3.19 3.16 -3.71
N HIS A 38 2.03 3.78 -3.52
CA HIS A 38 1.55 4.92 -4.32
C HIS A 38 1.58 6.25 -3.57
N VAL A 39 1.86 6.23 -2.26
CA VAL A 39 2.00 7.46 -1.48
C VAL A 39 3.18 8.28 -1.99
N ASN A 40 2.94 9.55 -2.23
CA ASN A 40 4.01 10.51 -2.43
C ASN A 40 4.70 10.72 -1.08
N LYS A 41 5.99 10.40 -0.99
CA LYS A 41 6.76 10.48 0.26
C LYS A 41 6.99 11.91 0.77
N GLU A 42 6.92 12.90 -0.11
CA GLU A 42 7.12 14.30 0.24
C GLU A 42 5.83 14.96 0.73
N THR A 43 4.71 14.65 0.06
CA THR A 43 3.42 15.29 0.35
C THR A 43 2.47 14.44 1.20
N GLY A 44 2.77 13.16 1.39
CA GLY A 44 1.90 12.18 2.04
C GLY A 44 0.64 11.83 1.24
N ALA A 45 0.45 12.43 0.06
CA ALA A 45 -0.76 12.26 -0.72
C ALA A 45 -0.75 10.94 -1.49
N CYS A 46 -1.88 10.23 -1.52
CA CYS A 46 -2.02 8.93 -2.19
C CYS A 46 -3.34 8.90 -2.98
N PHE A 47 -3.25 8.81 -4.31
CA PHE A 47 -4.43 8.86 -5.20
C PHE A 47 -4.56 7.70 -6.21
N PRO A 48 -4.31 6.43 -5.83
CA PRO A 48 -4.66 5.32 -6.70
C PRO A 48 -6.18 5.20 -6.79
N SER A 49 -6.72 5.01 -8.00
CA SER A 49 -8.15 4.73 -8.16
C SER A 49 -8.52 3.37 -7.53
N LEU A 50 -9.77 3.20 -7.09
CA LEU A 50 -10.26 1.90 -6.58
C LEU A 50 -10.04 0.77 -7.59
N SER A 51 -10.16 1.05 -8.89
CA SER A 51 -9.87 0.11 -9.96
C SER A 51 -8.38 -0.28 -10.00
N THR A 52 -7.49 0.68 -9.79
CA THR A 52 -6.03 0.45 -9.75
C THR A 52 -5.66 -0.42 -8.56
N ILE A 53 -6.22 -0.12 -7.38
CA ILE A 53 -6.01 -0.92 -6.17
C ILE A 53 -6.52 -2.34 -6.41
N GLY A 54 -7.80 -2.50 -6.80
CA GLY A 54 -8.42 -3.80 -7.02
C GLY A 54 -7.66 -4.66 -8.04
N LYS A 55 -7.15 -4.07 -9.12
CA LYS A 55 -6.31 -4.79 -10.09
C LYS A 55 -4.99 -5.28 -9.49
N LYS A 56 -4.36 -4.49 -8.61
CA LYS A 56 -3.09 -4.86 -7.98
C LYS A 56 -3.24 -5.94 -6.91
N VAL A 57 -4.32 -5.90 -6.14
CA VAL A 57 -4.55 -6.86 -5.04
C VAL A 57 -5.48 -8.02 -5.42
N GLY A 58 -5.98 -8.05 -6.65
CA GLY A 58 -6.87 -9.12 -7.13
C GLY A 58 -8.28 -9.07 -6.54
N MET A 59 -8.78 -7.87 -6.21
CA MET A 59 -10.04 -7.69 -5.50
C MET A 59 -11.09 -6.92 -6.31
N SER A 60 -12.36 -7.19 -6.01
CA SER A 60 -13.47 -6.37 -6.51
C SER A 60 -13.42 -4.97 -5.89
N LYS A 61 -14.01 -3.97 -6.56
CA LYS A 61 -14.12 -2.61 -6.00
C LYS A 61 -14.81 -2.60 -4.64
N ASN A 62 -15.83 -3.44 -4.46
CA ASN A 62 -16.58 -3.54 -3.20
C ASN A 62 -15.70 -4.06 -2.05
N THR A 63 -14.87 -5.07 -2.33
CA THR A 63 -13.91 -5.60 -1.35
C THR A 63 -12.87 -4.52 -0.97
N VAL A 64 -12.33 -3.80 -1.97
CA VAL A 64 -11.39 -2.69 -1.70
C VAL A 64 -12.01 -1.63 -0.80
N ILE A 65 -13.27 -1.22 -1.05
CA ILE A 65 -13.96 -0.23 -0.20
C ILE A 65 -14.11 -0.74 1.24
N LYS A 66 -14.49 -2.01 1.43
CA LYS A 66 -14.60 -2.59 2.78
C LYS A 66 -13.26 -2.57 3.51
N SER A 67 -12.19 -2.98 2.85
CA SER A 67 -10.86 -2.94 3.45
C SER A 67 -10.39 -1.52 3.74
N LEU A 68 -10.69 -0.55 2.88
CA LEU A 68 -10.39 0.87 3.14
C LEU A 68 -11.12 1.40 4.36
N ASN A 69 -12.38 1.02 4.59
CA ASN A 69 -13.12 1.45 5.77
C ASN A 69 -12.48 0.92 7.07
N ILE A 70 -12.00 -0.33 7.08
CA ILE A 70 -11.29 -0.91 8.24
C ILE A 70 -9.98 -0.16 8.50
N LEU A 71 -9.27 0.28 7.46
CA LEU A 71 -8.00 1.02 7.60
C LEU A 71 -8.18 2.48 8.08
N ILE A 72 -9.39 3.03 8.03
CA ILE A 72 -9.70 4.42 8.44
C ILE A 72 -10.23 4.48 9.88
N GLU A 73 -10.77 3.36 10.40
CA GLU A 73 -11.27 3.21 11.78
C GLU A 73 -10.15 2.99 12.80
#